data_AF-A0A957D514-F1
#
_entry.id   AF-A0A957D514-F1
#
_cell.length_a   1.000
_cell.length_b   1.000
_cell.length_c   1.000
_cell.angle_alpha   90.00
_cell.angle_beta   90.00
_cell.angle_gamma   90.00
#
_symmetry.space_group_name_H-M   'P 1'
#
loop_
_entity.id
_entity.type
_entity.pdbx_description
1 polymer ?
#
loop_
_entity_poly.entity_id
_entity_poly.type
_entity_poly.pdbx_seq_one_letter_code
_entity_poly.pdbx_strand_id
1 'polypeptide(L)'
;MTILLVLKLLVVLIFLVMFLRRPSLIWGIGLLTVTTAVLLDTFLGTFGRPEMQSELGFFYPVMTGILFAGAAIWLWGVLRPYLTPPQPQPEPVIATALPEAPTLSAPKSTPAGTAFDRQMLYDQIRGRFGREDVLDLMFDLSINETEVMTLHQDMNHLIINIMNLAEEREQTAALALAVERILTPTPPEHLPRLEKINVASPPTILRQYLLAYYTLDDLAYMSTQLGIDWEQLGAGSKKEKVREFLLYLYRRNRVDDLIALMQPASEIRD
;
A
#
# COMPACT_ATOMS: atom_id res chain seq x y z
N MET A 1 -24.15 -1.24 39.88
CA MET A 1 -24.47 -1.75 38.52
C MET A 1 -24.04 -0.76 37.43
N THR A 2 -24.38 0.52 37.55
CA THR A 2 -24.00 1.60 36.62
C THR A 2 -22.49 1.83 36.48
N ILE A 3 -21.71 1.81 37.56
CA ILE A 3 -20.26 2.06 37.51
C ILE A 3 -19.50 1.01 36.67
N LEU A 4 -19.84 -0.27 36.82
CA LEU A 4 -19.22 -1.35 36.03
C LEU A 4 -19.60 -1.28 34.55
N LEU A 5 -20.83 -0.86 34.24
CA LEU A 5 -21.28 -0.66 32.86
C LEU A 5 -20.54 0.51 32.20
N VAL A 6 -20.37 1.62 32.93
CA VAL A 6 -19.58 2.78 32.47
C VAL A 6 -18.13 2.38 32.20
N LEU A 7 -17.51 1.60 33.08
CA LEU A 7 -16.14 1.12 32.89
C LEU A 7 -16.00 0.26 31.62
N LYS A 8 -16.94 -0.67 31.38
CA LYS A 8 -16.96 -1.51 30.17
C LYS A 8 -17.09 -0.69 28.89
N LEU A 9 -17.99 0.29 28.89
CA LEU A 9 -18.17 1.19 27.75
C LEU A 9 -16.92 2.04 27.51
N LEU A 10 -16.24 2.48 28.57
CA LEU A 10 -14.99 3.22 28.47
C LEU A 10 -13.88 2.37 27.84
N VAL A 11 -13.78 1.08 28.19
CA VAL A 11 -12.84 0.15 27.55
C VAL A 11 -13.14 0.01 26.05
N VAL A 12 -14.41 -0.16 25.66
CA VAL A 12 -14.80 -0.21 24.24
C VAL A 12 -14.45 1.11 23.53
N LEU A 13 -14.72 2.25 24.18
CA LEU A 13 -14.42 3.57 23.63
C LEU A 13 -12.92 3.76 23.39
N ILE A 14 -12.06 3.30 24.30
CA ILE A 14 -10.60 3.35 24.11
C ILE A 14 -10.21 2.56 22.85
N PHE A 15 -10.70 1.33 22.70
CA PHE A 15 -10.41 0.51 21.52
C PHE A 15 -10.93 1.15 20.23
N LEU A 16 -12.11 1.78 20.27
CA LEU A 16 -12.68 2.48 19.14
C LEU A 16 -11.82 3.69 18.75
N VAL A 17 -11.38 4.50 19.71
CA VAL A 17 -10.49 5.65 19.47
C VAL A 17 -9.14 5.19 18.93
N MET A 18 -8.58 4.10 19.46
CA MET A 18 -7.33 3.53 18.96
C MET A 18 -7.47 3.01 17.52
N PHE A 19 -8.58 2.36 17.20
CA PHE A 19 -8.89 1.93 15.83
C PHE A 19 -9.05 3.11 14.87
N LEU A 20 -9.77 4.16 15.27
CA LEU A 20 -9.94 5.39 14.48
C LEU A 20 -8.61 6.12 14.24
N ARG A 21 -7.70 6.10 15.22
CA ARG A 21 -6.37 6.72 15.09
C ARG A 21 -5.41 5.91 14.22
N ARG A 22 -5.54 4.58 14.20
CA ARG A 22 -4.67 3.66 13.45
C ARG A 22 -5.50 2.53 12.85
N PRO A 23 -6.23 2.78 11.74
CA PRO A 23 -7.08 1.78 11.12
C PRO A 23 -6.19 0.68 10.55
N SER A 24 -6.19 -0.47 11.22
CA SER A 24 -5.47 -1.67 10.80
C SER A 24 -6.29 -2.89 11.17
N LEU A 25 -6.07 -3.97 10.44
CA LEU A 25 -6.80 -5.22 10.64
C LEU A 25 -6.60 -5.77 12.08
N ILE A 26 -5.41 -5.57 12.66
CA ILE A 26 -5.10 -5.96 14.04
C ILE A 26 -6.01 -5.21 15.03
N TRP A 27 -6.10 -3.88 14.92
CA TRP A 27 -7.00 -3.08 15.78
C TRP A 27 -8.48 -3.39 15.54
N GLY A 28 -8.86 -3.75 14.31
CA GLY A 28 -10.22 -4.23 13.99
C GLY A 28 -10.57 -5.53 14.73
N ILE A 29 -9.68 -6.52 14.72
CA ILE A 29 -9.85 -7.77 15.47
C ILE A 29 -9.95 -7.50 16.97
N GLY A 30 -9.10 -6.60 17.50
CA GLY A 30 -9.14 -6.21 18.91
C GLY A 30 -10.47 -5.57 19.30
N LEU A 31 -10.95 -4.60 18.50
CA LEU A 31 -12.23 -3.93 18.72
C LEU A 31 -13.40 -4.92 18.67
N LEU A 32 -13.44 -5.81 17.67
CA LEU A 32 -14.49 -6.82 17.53
C LEU A 32 -14.52 -7.78 18.73
N THR A 33 -13.35 -8.22 19.18
CA THR A 33 -13.21 -9.13 20.32
C THR A 33 -13.68 -8.45 21.61
N VAL A 34 -13.24 -7.22 21.89
CA VAL A 34 -13.60 -6.48 23.11
C VAL A 34 -15.07 -6.11 23.13
N THR A 35 -15.63 -5.64 22.02
CA THR A 35 -17.07 -5.31 21.91
C THR A 35 -17.94 -6.54 22.14
N THR A 36 -17.58 -7.67 21.51
CA THR A 36 -18.33 -8.92 21.63
C THR A 36 -18.22 -9.50 23.04
N ALA A 37 -17.05 -9.44 23.69
CA ALA A 37 -16.86 -9.86 25.07
C ALA A 37 -17.68 -8.98 26.05
N VAL A 38 -17.71 -7.67 25.85
CA VAL A 38 -18.49 -6.74 26.68
C VAL A 38 -20.00 -6.97 26.49
N LEU A 39 -20.45 -7.19 25.26
CA LEU A 39 -21.85 -7.52 24.96
C LEU A 39 -22.26 -8.84 25.61
N LEU A 40 -21.43 -9.89 25.46
CA LEU A 40 -21.68 -11.20 26.07
C LEU A 40 -21.73 -11.11 27.60
N ASP A 41 -20.78 -10.43 28.24
CA ASP A 41 -20.77 -10.28 29.71
C ASP A 41 -21.94 -9.41 30.22
N THR A 42 -22.39 -8.44 29.42
CA THR A 42 -23.57 -7.63 29.73
C THR A 42 -24.86 -8.42 29.57
N PHE A 43 -24.97 -9.22 28.50
CA PHE A 43 -26.09 -10.13 28.26
C PHE A 43 -26.24 -11.13 29.42
N LEU A 44 -25.16 -11.83 29.78
CA LEU A 44 -25.16 -12.79 30.89
C LEU A 44 -25.43 -12.11 32.25
N GLY A 45 -24.99 -10.86 32.41
CA GLY A 45 -25.27 -10.08 33.62
C GLY A 45 -26.73 -9.65 33.76
N THR A 46 -27.39 -9.34 32.64
CA THR A 46 -28.79 -8.88 32.62
C THR A 46 -29.79 -10.01 32.79
N PHE A 47 -29.52 -11.17 32.17
CA PHE A 47 -30.46 -12.29 32.13
C PHE A 47 -30.14 -13.44 33.10
N GLY A 48 -29.17 -13.26 34.00
CA GLY A 48 -28.77 -14.30 34.95
C GLY A 48 -27.71 -15.24 34.37
N ARG A 49 -26.48 -15.14 34.89
CA ARG A 49 -25.32 -15.94 34.42
C ARG A 49 -25.56 -17.45 34.42
N PRO A 50 -26.00 -18.09 35.51
CA PRO A 50 -26.09 -19.55 35.55
C PRO A 50 -27.20 -20.09 34.63
N GLU A 51 -28.31 -19.37 34.53
CA GLU A 51 -29.46 -19.70 33.68
C GLU A 51 -29.07 -19.60 32.19
N MET A 52 -28.50 -18.47 31.78
CA MET A 52 -28.07 -18.26 30.40
C MET A 52 -26.89 -19.14 29.99
N GLN A 53 -25.96 -19.47 30.88
CA GLN A 53 -24.90 -20.45 30.58
C GLN A 53 -25.47 -21.84 30.32
N SER A 54 -26.50 -22.24 31.09
CA SER A 54 -27.21 -23.50 30.89
C SER A 54 -27.99 -23.50 29.57
N GLU A 55 -28.64 -22.40 29.22
CA GLU A 55 -29.40 -22.26 27.96
C GLU A 55 -28.49 -22.22 26.73
N LEU A 56 -27.37 -21.49 26.80
CA LEU A 56 -26.38 -21.44 25.73
C LEU A 56 -25.64 -22.78 25.56
N GLY A 57 -25.53 -23.58 26.63
CA GLY A 57 -24.96 -24.92 26.60
C GLY A 57 -23.60 -24.95 25.89
N PHE A 58 -23.51 -25.73 24.81
CA PHE A 58 -22.30 -25.87 23.99
C PHE A 58 -21.83 -24.56 23.31
N PHE A 59 -22.73 -23.61 23.04
CA PHE A 59 -22.35 -22.36 22.36
C PHE A 59 -21.53 -21.43 23.25
N TYR A 60 -21.72 -21.48 24.58
CA TYR A 60 -20.95 -20.66 25.51
C TYR A 60 -19.43 -20.94 25.46
N PRO A 61 -18.94 -22.20 25.59
CA PRO A 61 -17.53 -22.51 25.46
C PRO A 61 -16.99 -22.23 24.04
N VAL A 62 -17.80 -22.36 22.99
CA VAL A 62 -17.38 -22.01 21.62
C VAL A 62 -17.16 -20.51 21.47
N MET A 63 -18.11 -19.68 21.91
CA MET A 63 -18.01 -18.22 21.83
C MET A 63 -16.86 -17.69 22.67
N THR A 64 -16.69 -18.23 23.89
CA THR A 64 -15.53 -17.87 24.73
C THR A 64 -14.21 -18.31 24.09
N GLY A 65 -14.16 -19.50 23.48
CA GLY A 65 -12.99 -19.97 22.72
C GLY A 65 -12.62 -19.04 21.55
N ILE A 66 -13.61 -18.60 20.76
CA ILE A 66 -13.42 -17.63 19.67
C ILE A 66 -12.90 -16.29 20.22
N LEU A 67 -13.45 -15.80 21.33
CA LEU A 67 -12.99 -14.57 21.97
C LEU A 67 -11.55 -14.68 22.48
N PHE A 68 -11.18 -15.82 23.07
CA PHE A 68 -9.80 -16.08 23.49
C PHE A 68 -8.84 -16.13 22.29
N ALA A 69 -9.23 -16.80 21.20
CA ALA A 69 -8.44 -16.84 19.98
C ALA A 69 -8.26 -15.44 19.37
N GLY A 70 -9.34 -14.67 19.27
CA GLY A 70 -9.31 -13.28 18.80
C GLY A 70 -8.41 -12.39 19.67
N ALA A 71 -8.49 -12.54 20.99
CA ALA A 71 -7.64 -11.81 21.92
C ALA A 71 -6.16 -12.19 21.78
N ALA A 72 -5.86 -13.48 21.61
CA ALA A 72 -4.49 -13.95 21.40
C ALA A 72 -3.90 -13.43 20.08
N ILE A 73 -4.68 -13.44 18.99
CA ILE A 73 -4.27 -12.91 17.69
C ILE A 73 -4.02 -11.40 17.77
N TRP A 74 -4.93 -10.65 18.41
CA TRP A 74 -4.76 -9.22 18.63
C TRP A 74 -3.51 -8.92 19.46
N LEU A 75 -3.33 -9.62 20.58
CA LEU A 75 -2.19 -9.45 21.48
C LEU A 75 -0.87 -9.75 20.76
N TRP A 76 -0.81 -10.86 20.02
CA TRP A 76 0.35 -11.21 19.20
C TRP A 76 0.64 -10.13 18.14
N GLY A 77 -0.39 -9.62 17.46
CA GLY A 77 -0.26 -8.55 16.48
C GLY A 77 0.30 -7.25 17.07
N VAL A 78 -0.06 -6.91 18.31
CA VAL A 78 0.45 -5.74 19.02
C VAL A 78 1.88 -5.95 19.54
N LEU A 79 2.23 -7.16 19.99
CA LEU A 79 3.56 -7.48 20.54
C LEU A 79 4.62 -7.80 19.48
N ARG A 80 4.23 -8.29 18.29
CA ARG A 80 5.15 -8.63 17.19
C ARG A 80 6.23 -7.58 16.89
N PRO A 81 5.93 -6.26 16.80
CA PRO A 81 6.97 -5.25 16.55
C PRO A 81 8.02 -5.14 17.67
N TYR A 82 7.71 -5.57 18.89
CA TYR A 82 8.63 -5.53 20.04
C TYR A 82 9.42 -6.83 20.23
N LEU A 83 8.91 -7.94 19.70
CA LEU A 83 9.53 -9.27 19.80
C LEU A 83 10.43 -9.61 18.61
N THR A 84 10.37 -8.82 17.53
CA THR A 84 11.25 -9.02 16.38
C THR A 84 12.61 -8.40 16.73
N PRO A 85 13.69 -9.20 16.89
CA PRO A 85 15.01 -8.62 17.08
C PRO A 85 15.32 -7.72 15.88
N PRO A 86 16.02 -6.59 16.09
CA PRO A 86 16.47 -5.76 14.98
C PRO A 86 17.19 -6.67 13.99
N GLN A 87 16.70 -6.72 12.75
CA GLN A 87 17.40 -7.46 11.71
C GLN A 87 18.85 -6.95 11.69
N PRO A 88 19.85 -7.85 11.72
CA PRO A 88 21.22 -7.42 11.50
C PRO A 88 21.25 -6.67 10.17
N GLN A 89 21.53 -5.37 10.26
CA GLN A 89 21.87 -4.58 9.09
C GLN A 89 22.96 -5.35 8.34
N PRO A 90 22.84 -5.61 7.03
CA PRO A 90 23.94 -6.16 6.27
C PRO A 90 25.17 -5.30 6.53
N GLU A 91 26.21 -5.92 7.08
CA GLU A 91 27.45 -5.23 7.43
C GLU A 91 27.96 -4.45 6.21
N PRO A 92 28.27 -3.16 6.34
CA PRO A 92 28.88 -2.40 5.27
C PRO A 92 30.22 -3.06 4.96
N VAL A 93 30.39 -3.53 3.72
CA VAL A 93 31.68 -3.97 3.21
C VAL A 93 32.66 -2.81 3.41
N ILE A 94 33.65 -3.02 4.28
CA ILE A 94 34.68 -2.04 4.62
C ILE A 94 35.49 -1.76 3.35
N ALA A 95 35.15 -0.68 2.65
CA ALA A 95 36.05 -0.05 1.71
C ALA A 95 37.09 0.75 2.53
N THR A 96 38.35 0.42 2.29
CA THR A 96 39.54 1.03 2.89
C THR A 96 39.48 2.55 2.92
N ALA A 97 39.87 3.11 4.08
CA ALA A 97 39.80 4.50 4.51
C ALA A 97 40.35 5.57 3.55
N LEU A 98 39.73 6.76 3.58
CA LEU A 98 40.31 8.12 3.49
C LEU A 98 39.27 9.14 4.05
N PRO A 99 39.66 10.37 4.44
CA PRO A 99 39.37 10.93 5.76
C PRO A 99 38.23 11.95 5.80
N GLU A 100 37.82 12.24 7.05
CA GLU A 100 37.09 13.43 7.51
C GLU A 100 35.62 13.56 7.11
N ALA A 101 34.75 13.45 8.12
CA ALA A 101 33.34 13.77 8.00
C ALA A 101 33.14 15.27 7.71
N PRO A 102 32.38 15.66 6.68
CA PRO A 102 31.74 16.95 6.65
C PRO A 102 30.44 16.82 7.45
N THR A 103 30.38 17.58 8.53
CA THR A 103 29.16 18.17 9.06
C THR A 103 28.17 18.56 7.95
N LEU A 104 26.88 18.29 8.22
CA LEU A 104 25.69 18.81 7.52
C LEU A 104 26.01 19.99 6.61
N SER A 105 26.22 19.69 5.32
CA SER A 105 26.44 20.69 4.30
C SER A 105 25.12 20.93 3.57
N ALA A 106 24.75 22.21 3.53
CA ALA A 106 23.71 22.78 2.69
C ALA A 106 23.87 22.35 1.20
N PRO A 107 22.84 22.53 0.35
CA PRO A 107 22.68 21.76 -0.88
C PRO A 107 23.87 21.95 -1.82
N LYS A 108 24.48 20.83 -2.18
CA LYS A 108 25.58 20.77 -3.14
C LYS A 108 24.98 21.09 -4.52
N SER A 109 25.28 22.28 -5.04
CA SER A 109 24.94 22.66 -6.40
C SER A 109 25.74 21.83 -7.40
N THR A 110 25.05 21.00 -8.17
CA THR A 110 25.62 20.20 -9.26
C THR A 110 25.81 21.09 -10.51
N PRO A 111 26.90 20.92 -11.31
CA PRO A 111 27.19 21.77 -12.46
C PRO A 111 26.22 21.56 -13.64
N ALA A 112 26.08 22.63 -14.41
CA ALA A 112 25.17 22.82 -15.53
C ALA A 112 25.15 21.71 -16.60
N GLY A 113 23.94 21.19 -16.82
CA GLY A 113 23.55 20.34 -17.94
C GLY A 113 22.37 19.46 -17.50
N THR A 114 21.14 19.92 -17.71
CA THR A 114 19.87 19.31 -17.23
C THR A 114 19.65 19.30 -15.71
N ALA A 115 20.06 20.36 -14.99
CA ALA A 115 19.72 20.53 -13.58
C ALA A 115 18.22 20.83 -13.44
N PHE A 116 17.39 19.79 -13.37
CA PHE A 116 16.01 19.94 -12.92
C PHE A 116 16.05 20.55 -11.52
N ASP A 117 15.39 21.70 -11.35
CA ASP A 117 15.35 22.35 -10.04
C ASP A 117 14.58 21.46 -9.08
N ARG A 118 15.32 20.83 -8.17
CA ARG A 118 14.80 19.94 -7.13
C ARG A 118 13.71 20.63 -6.33
N GLN A 119 13.86 21.91 -6.04
CA GLN A 119 12.87 22.68 -5.30
C GLN A 119 11.59 22.84 -6.12
N MET A 120 11.72 23.15 -7.42
CA MET A 120 10.59 23.25 -8.34
C MET A 120 9.82 21.92 -8.44
N LEU A 121 10.50 20.78 -8.58
CA LEU A 121 9.85 19.47 -8.62
C LEU A 121 9.13 19.15 -7.32
N TYR A 122 9.75 19.43 -6.17
CA TYR A 122 9.13 19.24 -4.87
C TYR A 122 7.84 20.06 -4.75
N ASP A 123 7.87 21.35 -5.11
CA ASP A 123 6.72 22.24 -5.01
C ASP A 123 5.60 21.83 -5.99
N GLN A 124 5.95 21.33 -7.18
CA GLN A 124 4.97 20.79 -8.13
C GLN A 124 4.29 19.53 -7.60
N ILE A 125 5.05 18.55 -7.10
CA ILE A 125 4.49 17.32 -6.54
C ILE A 125 3.63 17.67 -5.32
N ARG A 126 4.17 18.43 -4.36
CA ARG A 126 3.44 18.81 -3.15
C ARG A 126 2.16 19.60 -3.42
N GLY A 127 2.20 20.52 -4.39
CA GLY A 127 1.07 21.41 -4.68
C GLY A 127 0.00 20.80 -5.56
N ARG A 128 0.31 19.78 -6.37
CA ARG A 128 -0.60 19.23 -7.38
C ARG A 128 -0.92 17.76 -7.26
N PHE A 129 -0.11 16.96 -6.56
CA PHE A 129 -0.31 15.52 -6.46
C PHE A 129 -1.20 15.18 -5.26
N GLY A 130 -2.21 14.35 -5.49
CA GLY A 130 -2.86 13.61 -4.42
C GLY A 130 -2.06 12.37 -4.02
N ARG A 131 -2.51 11.66 -2.97
CA ARG A 131 -1.87 10.42 -2.51
C ARG A 131 -1.75 9.38 -3.63
N GLU A 132 -2.79 9.23 -4.45
CA GLU A 132 -2.81 8.31 -5.59
C GLU A 132 -1.76 8.66 -6.66
N ASP A 133 -1.51 9.94 -6.88
CA ASP A 133 -0.51 10.40 -7.85
C ASP A 133 0.91 10.15 -7.36
N VAL A 134 1.14 10.23 -6.03
CA VAL A 134 2.42 9.87 -5.42
C VAL A 134 2.66 8.35 -5.51
N LEU A 135 1.62 7.53 -5.34
CA LEU A 135 1.73 6.08 -5.54
C LEU A 135 1.98 5.73 -7.01
N ASP A 136 1.33 6.42 -7.95
CA ASP A 136 1.63 6.30 -9.37
C ASP A 136 3.08 6.70 -9.68
N LEU A 137 3.58 7.76 -9.04
CA LEU A 137 4.97 8.19 -9.21
C LEU A 137 5.95 7.13 -8.71
N MET A 138 5.68 6.50 -7.57
CA MET A 138 6.47 5.37 -7.07
C MET A 138 6.45 4.19 -8.03
N PHE A 139 5.27 3.88 -8.58
CA PHE A 139 5.12 2.81 -9.57
C PHE A 139 5.92 3.11 -10.85
N ASP A 140 5.80 4.31 -11.40
CA ASP A 140 6.49 4.72 -12.63
C ASP A 140 8.03 4.76 -12.44
N LEU A 141 8.51 5.01 -11.22
CA LEU A 141 9.93 4.97 -10.85
C LEU A 141 10.43 3.59 -10.39
N SER A 142 9.57 2.58 -10.37
CA SER A 142 9.91 1.24 -9.83
C SER A 142 10.48 1.30 -8.40
N ILE A 143 9.95 2.21 -7.59
CA ILE A 143 10.31 2.36 -6.18
C ILE A 143 9.38 1.48 -5.34
N ASN A 144 9.96 0.67 -4.45
CA ASN A 144 9.16 -0.17 -3.56
C ASN A 144 8.72 0.63 -2.33
N GLU A 145 7.53 0.34 -1.82
CA GLU A 145 6.99 0.96 -0.61
C GLU A 145 7.93 0.80 0.58
N THR A 146 8.60 -0.34 0.71
CA THR A 146 9.54 -0.60 1.82
C THR A 146 10.78 0.29 1.80
N GLU A 147 11.11 0.89 0.66
CA GLU A 147 12.31 1.73 0.50
C GLU A 147 12.05 3.18 0.91
N VAL A 148 10.79 3.62 0.84
CA VAL A 148 10.42 5.03 1.06
C VAL A 148 9.41 5.24 2.17
N MET A 149 8.58 4.23 2.51
CA MET A 149 7.55 4.35 3.55
C MET A 149 8.07 3.91 4.92
N THR A 150 8.00 4.82 5.88
CA THR A 150 8.18 4.56 7.31
C THR A 150 6.82 4.55 8.02
N LEU A 151 6.72 3.83 9.14
CA LEU A 151 5.46 3.42 9.80
C LEU A 151 4.45 4.53 10.18
N HIS A 152 4.78 5.83 10.06
CA HIS A 152 3.90 6.96 10.41
C HIS A 152 4.11 8.20 9.53
N GLN A 153 4.39 8.02 8.25
CA GLN A 153 4.90 9.12 7.41
C GLN A 153 3.81 10.06 6.86
N ASP A 154 4.07 11.36 6.96
CA ASP A 154 3.31 12.43 6.27
C ASP A 154 3.67 12.46 4.78
N MET A 155 2.74 12.91 3.94
CA MET A 155 2.87 12.96 2.47
C MET A 155 4.10 13.78 2.03
N ASN A 156 4.42 14.87 2.73
CA ASN A 156 5.61 15.67 2.44
C ASN A 156 6.91 14.86 2.62
N HIS A 157 6.98 14.07 3.69
CA HIS A 157 8.13 13.22 3.94
C HIS A 157 8.22 12.10 2.90
N LEU A 158 7.10 11.55 2.44
CA LEU A 158 7.10 10.53 1.38
C LEU A 158 7.67 11.09 0.07
N ILE A 159 7.25 12.30 -0.32
CA ILE A 159 7.76 12.99 -1.52
C ILE A 159 9.28 13.20 -1.40
N ILE A 160 9.76 13.69 -0.25
CA ILE A 160 11.20 13.87 -0.02
C ILE A 160 11.96 12.55 -0.14
N ASN A 161 11.44 11.47 0.44
CA ASN A 161 12.08 10.16 0.36
C ASN A 161 12.15 9.63 -1.08
N ILE A 162 11.07 9.77 -1.85
CA ILE A 162 11.05 9.40 -3.27
C ILE A 162 12.09 10.20 -4.06
N MET A 163 12.17 11.51 -3.82
CA MET A 163 13.13 12.39 -4.49
C MET A 163 14.58 12.07 -4.11
N ASN A 164 14.85 11.78 -2.84
CA ASN A 164 16.17 11.35 -2.37
C ASN A 164 16.57 10.03 -3.04
N LEU A 165 15.67 9.04 -3.01
CA LEU A 165 15.95 7.73 -3.59
C LEU A 165 16.14 7.80 -5.11
N ALA A 166 15.36 8.65 -5.81
CA ALA A 166 15.54 8.87 -7.24
C ALA A 166 16.90 9.53 -7.54
N GLU A 167 17.36 10.46 -6.71
CA GLU A 167 18.68 11.08 -6.86
C GLU A 167 19.81 10.08 -6.58
N GLU A 168 19.69 9.29 -5.51
CA GLU A 168 20.63 8.20 -5.16
C GLU A 168 20.75 7.15 -6.27
N ARG A 169 19.67 6.91 -7.03
CA ARG A 169 19.63 5.99 -8.17
C ARG A 169 20.01 6.64 -9.51
N GLU A 170 20.42 7.90 -9.51
CA GLU A 170 20.68 8.69 -10.72
C GLU A 170 19.47 8.78 -11.68
N GLN A 171 18.26 8.66 -11.14
CA GLN A 171 16.97 8.65 -11.85
C GLN A 171 16.25 10.01 -11.85
N THR A 172 16.95 11.11 -11.55
CA THR A 172 16.35 12.46 -11.46
C THR A 172 15.62 12.89 -12.75
N ALA A 173 16.16 12.54 -13.92
CA ALA A 173 15.50 12.80 -15.20
C ALA A 173 14.22 11.96 -15.40
N ALA A 174 14.24 10.69 -14.94
CA ALA A 174 13.07 9.81 -14.99
C ALA A 174 11.98 10.31 -14.03
N LEU A 175 12.35 10.83 -12.85
CA LEU A 175 11.45 11.47 -11.90
C LEU A 175 10.76 12.68 -12.54
N ALA A 176 11.50 13.60 -13.16
CA ALA A 176 10.91 14.77 -13.81
C ALA A 176 9.92 14.38 -14.91
N LEU A 177 10.29 13.40 -15.74
CA LEU A 177 9.45 12.89 -16.81
C LEU A 177 8.19 12.18 -16.28
N ALA A 178 8.30 11.40 -15.21
CA ALA A 178 7.16 10.75 -14.58
C ALA A 178 6.20 11.79 -13.96
N VAL A 179 6.75 12.84 -13.33
CA VAL A 179 5.95 13.96 -12.79
C VAL A 179 5.17 14.65 -13.90
N GLU A 180 5.83 14.97 -15.02
CA GLU A 180 5.18 15.58 -16.18
C GLU A 180 4.07 14.67 -16.74
N ARG A 181 4.33 13.37 -16.93
CA ARG A 181 3.33 12.42 -17.45
C ARG A 181 2.10 12.25 -16.57
N ILE A 182 2.25 12.38 -15.26
CA ILE A 182 1.13 12.32 -14.31
C ILE A 182 0.31 13.62 -14.36
N LEU A 183 0.97 14.78 -14.43
CA LEU A 183 0.31 16.08 -14.50
C LEU A 183 -0.39 16.33 -15.84
N THR A 184 0.23 15.88 -16.93
CA THR A 184 -0.27 16.03 -18.28
C THR A 184 -0.36 14.65 -18.93
N PRO A 185 -1.41 13.87 -18.62
CA PRO A 185 -1.59 12.55 -19.21
C PRO A 185 -1.73 12.66 -20.73
N THR A 186 -1.04 11.79 -21.45
CA THR A 186 -1.10 11.74 -22.91
C THR A 186 -2.51 11.34 -23.33
N PRO A 187 -3.15 12.09 -24.24
CA PRO A 187 -4.46 11.71 -24.78
C PRO A 187 -4.39 10.32 -25.42
N PRO A 188 -5.47 9.52 -25.36
CA PRO A 188 -5.49 8.17 -25.92
C PRO A 188 -5.03 8.11 -27.39
N GLU A 189 -5.44 9.11 -28.18
CA GLU A 189 -5.10 9.25 -29.61
C GLU A 189 -3.60 9.36 -29.91
N HIS A 190 -2.80 9.80 -28.92
CA HIS A 190 -1.36 9.97 -29.04
C HIS A 190 -0.56 8.84 -28.37
N LEU A 191 -1.24 7.82 -27.83
CA LEU A 191 -0.55 6.66 -27.28
C LEU A 191 0.14 5.86 -28.39
N PRO A 192 1.29 5.23 -28.10
CA PRO A 192 1.93 4.35 -29.05
C PRO A 192 0.97 3.23 -29.43
N ARG A 193 1.04 2.80 -30.69
CA ARG A 193 0.25 1.66 -31.14
C ARG A 193 0.63 0.43 -30.33
N LEU A 194 -0.37 -0.41 -30.10
CA LEU A 194 -0.24 -1.55 -29.20
C LEU A 194 0.87 -2.52 -29.65
N GLU A 195 1.10 -2.67 -30.95
CA GLU A 195 2.12 -3.58 -31.50
C GLU A 195 3.55 -3.13 -31.17
N LYS A 196 3.74 -1.87 -30.77
CA LYS A 196 5.05 -1.34 -30.36
C LYS A 196 5.29 -1.45 -28.85
N ILE A 197 4.28 -1.88 -28.09
CA ILE A 197 4.40 -2.05 -26.64
C ILE A 197 5.03 -3.39 -26.35
N ASN A 198 6.07 -3.37 -25.52
CA ASN A 198 6.81 -4.54 -25.05
C ASN A 198 7.18 -4.37 -23.57
N VAL A 199 7.83 -5.35 -22.96
CA VAL A 199 8.23 -5.31 -21.53
C VAL A 199 9.19 -4.16 -21.22
N ALA A 200 10.02 -3.76 -22.18
CA ALA A 200 10.93 -2.62 -22.02
C ALA A 200 10.20 -1.27 -22.10
N SER A 201 8.91 -1.26 -22.43
CA SER A 201 8.11 -0.04 -22.46
C SER A 201 7.89 0.48 -21.04
N PRO A 202 7.92 1.81 -20.83
CA PRO A 202 7.68 2.40 -19.53
C PRO A 202 6.33 1.94 -18.93
N PRO A 203 6.28 1.58 -17.62
CA PRO A 203 5.05 1.15 -16.96
C PRO A 203 3.90 2.16 -17.09
N THR A 204 4.22 3.45 -17.15
CA THR A 204 3.26 4.54 -17.38
C THR A 204 2.43 4.34 -18.64
N ILE A 205 3.04 3.83 -19.73
CA ILE A 205 2.36 3.67 -21.02
C ILE A 205 1.31 2.57 -20.92
N LEU A 206 1.69 1.40 -20.36
CA LEU A 206 0.74 0.30 -20.15
C LEU A 206 -0.41 0.76 -19.26
N ARG A 207 -0.11 1.47 -18.17
CA ARG A 207 -1.11 2.03 -17.26
C ARG A 207 -2.07 2.96 -17.98
N GLN A 208 -1.57 3.91 -18.76
CA GLN A 208 -2.41 4.83 -19.54
C GLN A 208 -3.28 4.07 -20.55
N TYR A 209 -2.73 3.04 -21.20
CA TYR A 209 -3.46 2.23 -22.16
C TYR A 209 -4.64 1.49 -21.51
N LEU A 210 -4.40 0.83 -20.37
CA LEU A 210 -5.43 0.15 -19.58
C LEU A 210 -6.49 1.13 -19.05
N LEU A 211 -6.08 2.34 -18.66
CA LEU A 211 -7.02 3.36 -18.19
C LEU A 211 -7.87 3.95 -19.32
N ALA A 212 -7.31 4.09 -20.52
CA ALA A 212 -8.00 4.70 -21.66
C ALA A 212 -8.94 3.74 -22.38
N TYR A 213 -8.49 2.50 -22.66
CA TYR A 213 -9.16 1.62 -23.61
C TYR A 213 -9.92 0.44 -22.99
N TYR A 214 -9.67 0.11 -21.72
CA TYR A 214 -10.26 -1.06 -21.06
C TYR A 214 -11.24 -0.63 -19.99
N THR A 215 -12.41 -1.25 -19.92
CA THR A 215 -13.36 -1.06 -18.83
C THR A 215 -12.95 -1.87 -17.60
N LEU A 216 -13.62 -1.66 -16.46
CA LEU A 216 -13.37 -2.49 -15.26
C LEU A 216 -13.70 -3.96 -15.53
N ASP A 217 -14.73 -4.23 -16.31
CA ASP A 217 -15.15 -5.60 -16.66
C ASP A 217 -14.11 -6.27 -17.57
N ASP A 218 -13.55 -5.53 -18.54
CA ASP A 218 -12.48 -6.04 -19.39
C ASP A 218 -11.23 -6.41 -18.56
N LEU A 219 -10.86 -5.54 -17.61
CA LEU A 219 -9.72 -5.79 -16.72
C LEU A 219 -9.96 -6.98 -15.79
N ALA A 220 -11.18 -7.13 -15.27
CA ALA A 220 -11.57 -8.30 -14.47
C ALA A 220 -11.49 -9.59 -15.29
N TYR A 221 -11.99 -9.56 -16.53
CA TYR A 221 -11.88 -10.68 -17.45
C TYR A 221 -10.42 -11.04 -17.75
N MET A 222 -9.57 -10.04 -18.07
CA MET A 222 -8.14 -10.25 -18.32
C MET A 222 -7.42 -10.82 -17.10
N SER A 223 -7.72 -10.32 -15.90
CA SER A 223 -7.13 -10.86 -14.67
C SER A 223 -7.50 -12.33 -14.45
N THR A 224 -8.74 -12.70 -14.77
CA THR A 224 -9.21 -14.10 -14.71
C THR A 224 -8.46 -14.98 -15.71
N GLN A 225 -8.25 -14.51 -16.95
CA GLN A 225 -7.45 -15.22 -17.95
C GLN A 225 -6.00 -15.45 -17.50
N LEU A 226 -5.44 -14.49 -16.75
CA LEU A 226 -4.09 -14.60 -16.18
C LEU A 226 -4.03 -15.44 -14.89
N GLY A 227 -5.17 -15.98 -14.42
CA GLY A 227 -5.27 -16.73 -13.17
C GLY A 227 -5.08 -15.86 -11.93
N ILE A 228 -5.49 -14.58 -12.02
CA ILE A 228 -5.40 -13.60 -10.94
C ILE A 228 -6.79 -13.36 -10.39
N ASP A 229 -6.94 -13.48 -9.09
CA ASP A 229 -8.20 -13.19 -8.41
C ASP A 229 -8.42 -11.67 -8.37
N TRP A 230 -9.34 -11.18 -9.20
CA TRP A 230 -9.66 -9.76 -9.33
C TRP A 230 -10.09 -9.13 -8.00
N GLU A 231 -10.79 -9.88 -7.15
CA GLU A 231 -11.27 -9.40 -5.86
C GLU A 231 -10.14 -9.20 -4.86
N GLN A 232 -8.99 -9.87 -5.06
CA GLN A 232 -7.80 -9.65 -4.24
C GLN A 232 -7.02 -8.39 -4.64
N LEU A 233 -7.25 -7.85 -5.85
CA LEU A 233 -6.59 -6.64 -6.34
C LEU A 233 -7.27 -5.38 -5.77
N GLY A 234 -7.25 -5.17 -4.46
CA GLY A 234 -7.83 -3.98 -3.80
C GLY A 234 -9.35 -3.77 -4.01
N ALA A 235 -9.96 -2.81 -3.32
CA ALA A 235 -11.38 -2.43 -3.52
C ALA A 235 -11.54 -1.02 -4.12
N GLY A 236 -10.46 -0.54 -4.74
CA GLY A 236 -10.24 0.86 -5.08
C GLY A 236 -10.89 1.35 -6.36
N SER A 237 -10.52 2.59 -6.72
CA SER A 237 -10.86 3.19 -8.02
C SER A 237 -10.26 2.39 -9.19
N LYS A 238 -10.74 2.61 -10.43
CA LYS A 238 -10.14 2.01 -11.63
C LYS A 238 -8.62 2.26 -11.71
N LYS A 239 -8.20 3.46 -11.34
CA LYS A 239 -6.79 3.87 -11.31
C LYS A 239 -5.97 3.00 -10.35
N GLU A 240 -6.47 2.83 -9.14
CA GLU A 240 -5.86 2.00 -8.10
C GLU A 240 -5.83 0.51 -8.51
N LYS A 241 -6.96 -0.03 -8.99
CA LYS A 241 -7.07 -1.40 -9.53
C LYS A 241 -6.07 -1.69 -10.63
N VAL A 242 -5.92 -0.78 -11.60
CA VAL A 242 -4.94 -0.93 -12.69
C VAL A 242 -3.51 -0.91 -12.15
N ARG A 243 -3.19 -0.02 -11.20
CA ARG A 243 -1.85 0.03 -10.59
C ARG A 243 -1.53 -1.26 -9.84
N GLU A 244 -2.45 -1.75 -9.00
CA GLU A 244 -2.28 -3.02 -8.27
C GLU A 244 -2.16 -4.22 -9.21
N PHE A 245 -2.96 -4.25 -10.27
CA PHE A 245 -2.89 -5.28 -11.29
C PHE A 245 -1.52 -5.31 -11.98
N LEU A 246 -1.02 -4.14 -12.39
CA LEU A 246 0.31 -4.04 -13.00
C LEU A 246 1.42 -4.38 -12.00
N LEU A 247 1.35 -3.88 -10.76
CA LEU A 247 2.30 -4.22 -9.70
C LEU A 247 2.38 -5.74 -9.46
N TYR A 248 1.23 -6.42 -9.43
CA TYR A 248 1.15 -7.87 -9.30
C TYR A 248 1.89 -8.58 -10.44
N LEU A 249 1.72 -8.11 -11.67
CA LEU A 249 2.35 -8.68 -12.87
C LEU A 249 3.85 -8.42 -12.93
N TYR A 250 4.29 -7.18 -12.66
CA TYR A 250 5.71 -6.83 -12.62
C TYR A 250 6.46 -7.62 -11.54
N ARG A 251 5.89 -7.77 -10.33
CA ARG A 251 6.50 -8.56 -9.24
C ARG A 251 6.71 -10.04 -9.59
N ARG A 252 5.87 -10.59 -10.47
CA ARG A 252 5.97 -11.99 -10.91
C ARG A 252 6.62 -12.14 -12.28
N ASN A 253 7.09 -11.05 -12.89
CA ASN A 253 7.62 -11.03 -14.25
C ASN A 253 6.64 -11.63 -15.28
N ARG A 254 5.34 -11.30 -15.17
CA ARG A 254 4.26 -11.80 -16.02
C ARG A 254 3.62 -10.70 -16.89
N VAL A 255 4.34 -9.61 -17.11
CA VAL A 255 3.84 -8.49 -17.93
C VAL A 255 3.74 -8.89 -19.40
N ASP A 256 4.61 -9.80 -19.86
CA ASP A 256 4.51 -10.41 -21.19
C ASP A 256 3.14 -11.06 -21.45
N ASP A 257 2.63 -11.83 -20.48
CA ASP A 257 1.32 -12.49 -20.60
C ASP A 257 0.20 -11.46 -20.81
N LEU A 258 0.28 -10.32 -20.09
CA LEU A 258 -0.68 -9.23 -20.25
C LEU A 258 -0.57 -8.59 -21.63
N ILE A 259 0.64 -8.29 -22.10
CA ILE A 259 0.87 -7.70 -23.42
C ILE A 259 0.34 -8.63 -24.52
N ALA A 260 0.57 -9.94 -24.39
CA ALA A 260 0.05 -10.94 -25.32
C ALA A 260 -1.49 -11.00 -25.33
N LEU A 261 -2.15 -10.82 -24.19
CA LEU A 261 -3.61 -10.70 -24.14
C LEU A 261 -4.12 -9.39 -24.72
N MET A 262 -3.37 -8.30 -24.53
CA MET A 262 -3.74 -7.00 -25.08
C MET A 262 -3.63 -7.00 -26.60
N GLN A 263 -2.57 -7.62 -27.15
CA GLN A 263 -2.30 -7.76 -28.58
C GLN A 263 -2.98 -9.03 -29.10
N PRO A 264 -4.28 -9.00 -29.49
CA PRO A 264 -4.86 -10.15 -30.16
C PRO A 264 -4.02 -10.45 -31.39
N ALA A 265 -3.59 -11.71 -31.53
CA ALA A 265 -2.73 -12.20 -32.59
C ALA A 265 -3.00 -11.50 -33.94
N SER A 266 -2.16 -10.52 -34.27
CA SER A 266 -2.09 -9.91 -35.59
C SER A 266 -1.34 -10.82 -36.59
N GLU A 267 -1.32 -12.14 -36.33
CA GLU A 267 -0.71 -13.19 -37.15
C GLU A 267 -1.71 -14.32 -37.44
N ILE A 268 -2.89 -14.01 -37.98
CA ILE A 268 -3.51 -14.85 -39.01
C ILE A 268 -4.20 -13.91 -40.01
N ARG A 269 -3.41 -13.33 -40.91
CA ARG A 269 -3.82 -13.02 -42.29
C ARG A 269 -2.63 -12.51 -43.09
N ASP A 270 -2.10 -13.42 -43.91
CA ASP A 270 -1.51 -13.11 -45.21
C ASP A 270 -2.43 -12.20 -46.04
#